data_AF-A0A367UFJ6-F1
#
_entry.id   AF-A0A367UFJ6-F1
#
_cell.length_a   1.000
_cell.length_b   1.000
_cell.length_c   1.000
_cell.angle_alpha   90.00
_cell.angle_beta   90.00
_cell.angle_gamma   90.00
#
_symmetry.space_group_name_H-M   'P 1'
#
loop_
_entity.id
_entity.type
_entity.pdbx_description
1 polymer ?
#
loop_
_entity_poly.entity_id
_entity_poly.type
_entity_poly.pdbx_seq_one_letter_code
_entity_poly.pdbx_strand_id
1 'polypeptide(L)'
;MPVADPYVLFDLRDDFVWNLTHYQILNPDEDVVRTLIAEADQGQMIFDMVLRDTVPPYCELRFDPTICDDRGTPVDWYSDLPQTICMDIPANVTFDHADRLKGAKYLCLEPRERLLLPESWQNRPSGAQTYLSQRIEPGAITVRDDIATIDILVLDAINTPLSTLTPEGYGDAKTGMTEDEVRAAMIEPMTSTREGTEDAECYHLQSAGGPTGLGFMMVDSKLARISVYADEYDIATSLIRTGRAIQVGDTIDDVRAAYGDGLIEEEHEYDGPDGRYLTWWANDAKTSGIRFETGRDGTVTAIHAGTGSIARSESCY
;
A
#
# COMPACT_ATOMS: atom_id res chain seq x y z
N MET A 1 8.48 2.17 -27.15
CA MET A 1 8.01 2.24 -25.75
C MET A 1 9.15 1.69 -24.91
N PRO A 2 9.64 2.38 -23.86
CA PRO A 2 10.56 1.76 -22.93
C PRO A 2 9.88 0.49 -22.39
N VAL A 3 10.61 -0.61 -22.35
CA VAL A 3 10.13 -1.81 -21.65
C VAL A 3 10.16 -1.42 -20.17
N ALA A 4 9.02 -1.50 -19.49
CA ALA A 4 9.00 -1.28 -18.05
C ALA A 4 9.91 -2.32 -17.39
N ASP A 5 10.69 -1.92 -16.40
CA ASP A 5 11.50 -2.86 -15.63
C ASP A 5 10.57 -3.92 -15.02
N PRO A 6 10.96 -5.21 -15.00
CA PRO A 6 10.17 -6.22 -14.33
C PRO A 6 10.02 -5.84 -12.85
N TYR A 7 8.86 -6.12 -12.27
CA TYR A 7 8.58 -5.77 -10.89
C TYR A 7 7.80 -6.85 -10.16
N VAL A 8 7.91 -6.86 -8.84
CA VAL A 8 7.03 -7.61 -7.94
C VAL A 8 6.58 -6.70 -6.80
N LEU A 9 5.35 -6.91 -6.34
CA LEU A 9 4.77 -6.19 -5.21
C LEU A 9 4.37 -7.18 -4.11
N PHE A 10 4.86 -6.92 -2.91
CA PHE A 10 4.49 -7.65 -1.70
C PHE A 10 3.70 -6.75 -0.75
N ASP A 11 2.40 -7.02 -0.56
CA ASP A 11 1.64 -6.39 0.53
C ASP A 11 1.77 -7.23 1.80
N LEU A 12 2.73 -6.86 2.65
CA LEU A 12 3.09 -7.59 3.85
C LEU A 12 2.37 -7.05 5.10
N ARG A 13 1.26 -6.32 4.92
CA ARG A 13 0.51 -5.72 6.03
C ARG A 13 -0.34 -6.72 6.81
N ASP A 14 -0.87 -7.75 6.13
CA ASP A 14 -1.83 -8.67 6.74
C ASP A 14 -1.50 -10.17 6.51
N ASP A 15 -0.69 -10.51 5.49
CA ASP A 15 -0.35 -11.90 5.13
C ASP A 15 1.14 -12.26 5.40
N PHE A 16 1.69 -11.70 6.46
CA PHE A 16 3.12 -11.78 6.77
C PHE A 16 3.37 -11.97 8.26
N VAL A 17 4.26 -12.91 8.60
CA VAL A 17 4.60 -13.23 9.98
C VAL A 17 6.10 -13.35 10.19
N TRP A 18 6.51 -13.15 11.45
CA TRP A 18 7.81 -13.58 11.92
C TRP A 18 7.77 -15.07 12.27
N ASN A 19 8.73 -15.84 11.74
CA ASN A 19 8.90 -17.26 12.00
C ASN A 19 10.34 -17.51 12.46
N LEU A 20 10.64 -17.23 13.74
CA LEU A 20 11.89 -17.47 14.48
C LEU A 20 13.20 -16.96 13.86
N THR A 21 13.50 -17.35 12.63
CA THR A 21 14.75 -17.10 11.89
C THR A 21 14.55 -16.35 10.58
N HIS A 22 13.31 -16.20 10.11
CA HIS A 22 12.99 -15.58 8.83
C HIS A 22 11.58 -15.01 8.85
N TYR A 23 11.30 -14.20 7.83
CA TYR A 23 9.95 -13.75 7.56
C TYR A 23 9.23 -14.69 6.62
N GLN A 24 7.98 -15.01 6.93
CA GLN A 24 7.16 -15.91 6.14
C GLN A 24 5.98 -15.17 5.54
N ILE A 25 5.86 -15.22 4.21
CA ILE A 25 4.65 -14.83 3.49
C ILE A 25 3.67 -16.00 3.57
N LEU A 26 2.46 -15.73 4.05
CA LEU A 26 1.47 -16.78 4.31
C LEU A 26 0.75 -17.25 3.05
N ASN A 27 0.51 -16.35 2.11
CA ASN A 27 -0.27 -16.58 0.89
C ASN A 27 0.43 -15.87 -0.29
N PRO A 28 1.53 -16.43 -0.82
CA PRO A 28 2.26 -15.78 -1.90
C PRO A 28 1.47 -15.80 -3.22
N ASP A 29 1.49 -14.67 -3.91
CA ASP A 29 0.91 -14.54 -5.24
C ASP A 29 1.70 -15.34 -6.29
N GLU A 30 0.99 -16.04 -7.18
CA GLU A 30 1.61 -16.91 -8.17
C GLU A 30 2.49 -16.14 -9.15
N ASP A 31 1.99 -15.01 -9.65
CA ASP A 31 2.68 -14.21 -10.66
C ASP A 31 3.92 -13.57 -10.05
N VAL A 32 3.86 -13.18 -8.77
CA VAL A 32 5.03 -12.73 -8.01
C VAL A 32 6.11 -13.81 -7.93
N VAL A 33 5.76 -15.03 -7.51
CA VAL A 33 6.75 -16.13 -7.41
C VAL A 33 7.30 -16.50 -8.78
N ARG A 34 6.45 -16.54 -9.81
CA ARG A 34 6.86 -16.83 -11.19
C ARG A 34 7.82 -15.78 -11.73
N THR A 35 7.54 -14.50 -11.47
CA THR A 35 8.40 -13.37 -11.90
C THR A 35 9.75 -13.42 -11.21
N LEU A 36 9.79 -13.63 -9.89
CA LEU A 36 11.05 -13.79 -9.16
C LEU A 36 11.93 -14.91 -9.73
N ILE A 37 11.31 -16.05 -10.05
CA ILE A 37 12.03 -17.16 -10.67
C ILE A 37 12.50 -16.73 -12.06
N ALA A 38 11.62 -16.22 -12.92
CA ALA A 38 11.93 -15.81 -14.27
C ALA A 38 13.13 -14.84 -14.32
N GLU A 39 13.11 -13.80 -13.49
CA GLU A 39 14.08 -12.69 -13.47
C GLU A 39 15.37 -12.99 -12.69
N ALA A 40 15.44 -14.11 -11.97
CA ALA A 40 16.68 -14.51 -11.30
C ALA A 40 17.84 -14.64 -12.31
N ASP A 41 18.94 -13.93 -12.03
CA ASP A 41 20.13 -13.80 -12.88
C ASP A 41 19.88 -13.12 -14.25
N GLN A 42 18.78 -12.35 -14.40
CA GLN A 42 18.44 -11.67 -15.67
C GLN A 42 18.77 -10.16 -15.69
N GLY A 43 19.12 -9.57 -14.56
CA GLY A 43 19.47 -8.14 -14.48
C GLY A 43 18.81 -7.47 -13.29
N GLN A 44 18.41 -6.21 -13.47
CA GLN A 44 17.74 -5.43 -12.42
C GLN A 44 16.23 -5.61 -12.48
N MET A 45 15.59 -5.55 -11.33
CA MET A 45 14.14 -5.52 -11.20
C MET A 45 13.70 -4.59 -10.07
N ILE A 46 12.44 -4.19 -10.09
CA ILE A 46 11.81 -3.45 -9.00
C ILE A 46 11.21 -4.45 -8.00
N PHE A 47 11.50 -4.23 -6.72
CA PHE A 47 11.07 -5.05 -5.61
C PHE A 47 10.32 -4.16 -4.63
N ASP A 48 9.01 -4.11 -4.82
CA ASP A 48 8.10 -3.27 -4.07
C ASP A 48 7.54 -4.03 -2.87
N MET A 49 7.50 -3.37 -1.72
CA MET A 49 6.92 -3.91 -0.50
C MET A 49 6.04 -2.88 0.20
N VAL A 50 4.96 -3.33 0.81
CA VAL A 50 4.19 -2.55 1.77
C VAL A 50 4.32 -3.20 3.12
N LEU A 51 4.80 -2.44 4.09
CA LEU A 51 5.15 -2.94 5.40
C LEU A 51 4.47 -2.10 6.49
N ARG A 52 4.27 -2.70 7.66
CA ARG A 52 3.98 -1.96 8.91
C ARG A 52 5.19 -1.98 9.81
N ASP A 53 5.32 -0.99 10.69
CA ASP A 53 6.36 -0.92 11.71
C ASP A 53 6.19 -1.94 12.86
N THR A 54 5.31 -2.93 12.69
CA THR A 54 5.07 -4.06 13.59
C THR A 54 4.88 -5.33 12.77
N VAL A 55 5.50 -6.43 13.20
CA VAL A 55 5.31 -7.75 12.57
C VAL A 55 4.56 -8.65 13.56
N PRO A 56 3.39 -9.22 13.19
CA PRO A 56 2.67 -10.12 14.07
C PRO A 56 3.46 -11.42 14.28
N PRO A 57 3.37 -12.05 15.47
CA PRO A 57 3.97 -13.33 15.72
C PRO A 57 3.21 -14.42 14.98
N TYR A 58 3.92 -15.50 14.60
CA TYR A 58 3.36 -16.62 13.85
C TYR A 58 2.01 -17.13 14.40
N CYS A 59 1.93 -17.33 15.72
CA CYS A 59 0.76 -17.88 16.41
C CYS A 59 -0.48 -16.97 16.40
N GLU A 60 -0.35 -15.68 16.11
CA GLU A 60 -1.50 -14.76 15.99
C GLU A 60 -2.27 -15.01 14.69
N LEU A 61 -1.59 -15.44 13.61
CA LEU A 61 -2.19 -15.65 12.28
C LEU A 61 -2.32 -17.13 11.87
N ARG A 62 -1.36 -17.98 12.28
CA ARG A 62 -1.41 -19.43 12.07
C ARG A 62 -1.39 -20.05 13.46
N PHE A 63 -2.56 -20.29 14.04
CA PHE A 63 -2.74 -20.78 15.41
C PHE A 63 -1.97 -22.09 15.67
N ASP A 64 -0.68 -21.97 15.97
CA ASP A 64 0.24 -23.05 16.30
C ASP A 64 1.01 -22.64 17.58
N PRO A 65 0.65 -23.20 18.74
CA PRO A 65 1.28 -22.84 20.00
C PRO A 65 2.71 -23.37 20.14
N THR A 66 3.19 -24.20 19.21
CA THR A 66 4.56 -24.74 19.23
C THR A 66 5.59 -23.82 18.56
N ILE A 67 5.12 -22.89 17.73
CA ILE A 67 5.90 -21.88 17.00
C ILE A 67 5.24 -20.53 17.31
N CYS A 68 5.47 -20.00 18.51
CA CYS A 68 4.85 -18.76 18.97
C CYS A 68 5.92 -17.84 19.55
N ASP A 69 6.31 -16.84 18.77
CA ASP A 69 7.21 -15.78 19.20
C ASP A 69 6.43 -14.62 19.83
N ASP A 70 7.13 -13.70 20.49
CA ASP A 70 6.54 -12.42 20.93
C ASP A 70 6.22 -11.53 19.72
N ARG A 71 5.32 -10.55 19.88
CA ARG A 71 5.10 -9.50 18.87
C ARG A 71 6.42 -8.81 18.56
N GLY A 72 6.91 -8.96 17.34
CA GLY A 72 8.12 -8.31 16.87
C GLY A 72 7.88 -6.85 16.53
N THR A 73 8.91 -6.05 16.73
CA THR A 73 9.09 -4.81 15.97
C THR A 73 10.14 -5.10 14.89
N PRO A 74 10.17 -4.40 13.75
CA PRO A 74 11.27 -4.52 12.78
C PRO A 74 12.66 -4.31 13.40
N VAL A 75 12.77 -3.89 14.67
CA VAL A 75 14.00 -3.91 15.47
C VAL A 75 14.68 -5.30 15.47
N ASP A 76 13.94 -6.40 15.27
CA ASP A 76 14.53 -7.73 15.07
C ASP A 76 15.14 -7.91 13.65
N TRP A 77 14.65 -7.23 12.59
CA TRP A 77 15.34 -7.11 11.28
C TRP A 77 16.64 -6.30 11.40
N TYR A 78 16.70 -5.39 12.39
CA TYR A 78 17.84 -4.50 12.62
C TYR A 78 18.89 -5.12 13.54
N SER A 79 18.52 -6.11 14.35
CA SER A 79 19.45 -7.01 15.04
C SER A 79 20.18 -7.87 14.01
N ASP A 80 21.32 -8.48 14.35
CA ASP A 80 22.20 -9.22 13.41
C ASP A 80 21.58 -10.51 12.80
N LEU A 81 20.26 -10.59 12.70
CA LEU A 81 19.53 -11.68 12.07
C LEU A 81 19.39 -11.46 10.55
N PRO A 82 19.38 -12.53 9.75
CA PRO A 82 19.18 -12.43 8.30
C PRO A 82 17.77 -11.89 8.00
N GLN A 83 17.68 -10.91 7.09
CA GLN A 83 16.40 -10.37 6.62
C GLN A 83 15.81 -11.26 5.51
N THR A 84 15.87 -12.57 5.71
CA THR A 84 15.42 -13.56 4.75
C THR A 84 13.90 -13.56 4.70
N ILE A 85 13.34 -13.48 3.48
CA ILE A 85 11.91 -13.56 3.22
C ILE A 85 11.64 -14.88 2.51
N CYS A 86 10.90 -15.77 3.12
CA CYS A 86 10.52 -17.06 2.55
C CYS A 86 9.02 -17.14 2.25
N MET A 87 8.69 -17.95 1.25
CA MET A 87 7.33 -18.21 0.82
C MET A 87 7.20 -19.64 0.27
N ASP A 88 6.00 -20.20 0.38
CA ASP A 88 5.66 -21.45 -0.31
C ASP A 88 5.69 -21.24 -1.83
N ILE A 89 6.14 -22.24 -2.58
CA ILE A 89 6.06 -22.22 -4.05
C ILE A 89 4.72 -22.83 -4.47
N PRO A 90 3.84 -22.08 -5.16
CA PRO A 90 2.60 -22.63 -5.70
C PRO A 90 2.86 -23.83 -6.62
N ALA A 91 2.01 -24.86 -6.53
CA ALA A 91 2.28 -26.16 -7.17
C ALA A 91 2.42 -26.09 -8.70
N ASN A 92 1.72 -25.16 -9.35
CA ASN A 92 1.85 -24.88 -10.78
C ASN A 92 3.18 -24.21 -11.13
N VAL A 93 3.67 -23.28 -10.31
CA VAL A 93 5.00 -22.69 -10.48
C VAL A 93 6.08 -23.75 -10.32
N THR A 94 5.94 -24.66 -9.34
CA THR A 94 6.85 -25.80 -9.19
C THR A 94 6.92 -26.64 -10.47
N PHE A 95 5.77 -26.91 -11.09
CA PHE A 95 5.69 -27.71 -12.32
C PHE A 95 6.35 -27.00 -13.50
N ASP A 96 6.05 -25.71 -13.71
CA ASP A 96 6.54 -24.95 -14.86
C ASP A 96 8.05 -24.64 -14.77
N HIS A 97 8.60 -24.61 -13.56
CA HIS A 97 10.00 -24.28 -13.30
C HIS A 97 10.79 -25.45 -12.68
N ALA A 98 10.35 -26.69 -12.91
CA ALA A 98 10.93 -27.89 -12.30
C ALA A 98 12.45 -28.00 -12.50
N ASP A 99 12.96 -27.63 -13.67
CA ASP A 99 14.40 -27.67 -13.99
C ASP A 99 15.23 -26.69 -13.15
N ARG A 100 14.64 -25.56 -12.77
CA ARG A 100 15.28 -24.51 -11.96
C ARG A 100 15.14 -24.80 -10.47
N LEU A 101 13.95 -25.22 -10.04
CA LEU A 101 13.58 -25.41 -8.65
C LEU A 101 13.99 -26.76 -8.07
N LYS A 102 14.23 -27.78 -8.91
CA LYS A 102 14.73 -29.11 -8.49
C LYS A 102 13.92 -29.75 -7.35
N GLY A 103 12.61 -29.51 -7.32
CA GLY A 103 11.71 -30.04 -6.29
C GLY A 103 11.67 -29.25 -4.98
N ALA A 104 12.25 -28.04 -4.94
CA ALA A 104 12.06 -27.11 -3.84
C ALA A 104 10.58 -26.82 -3.60
N LYS A 105 10.23 -26.69 -2.32
CA LYS A 105 8.90 -26.34 -1.83
C LYS A 105 8.81 -24.89 -1.39
N TYR A 106 9.92 -24.32 -0.97
CA TYR A 106 10.02 -22.94 -0.50
C TYR A 106 10.95 -22.14 -1.40
N LEU A 107 10.59 -20.89 -1.63
CA LEU A 107 11.48 -19.88 -2.22
C LEU A 107 11.85 -18.88 -1.12
N CYS A 108 13.14 -18.68 -0.90
CA CYS A 108 13.67 -17.70 0.02
C CYS A 108 14.48 -16.64 -0.72
N LEU A 109 14.24 -15.38 -0.39
CA LEU A 109 15.00 -14.24 -0.85
C LEU A 109 15.97 -13.85 0.26
N GLU A 110 17.27 -13.88 -0.05
CA GLU A 110 18.34 -13.61 0.91
C GLU A 110 19.05 -12.30 0.54
N PRO A 111 18.80 -11.21 1.26
CA PRO A 111 19.53 -9.97 1.05
C PRO A 111 21.03 -10.13 1.31
N ARG A 112 21.88 -9.79 0.33
CA ARG A 112 23.35 -9.77 0.50
C ARG A 112 23.82 -8.68 1.46
N GLU A 113 23.01 -7.63 1.57
CA GLU A 113 23.15 -6.50 2.48
C GLU A 113 21.79 -6.26 3.15
N ARG A 114 21.74 -5.45 4.20
CA ARG A 114 20.47 -5.12 4.86
C ARG A 114 19.56 -4.36 3.88
N LEU A 115 18.29 -4.75 3.81
CA LEU A 115 17.19 -4.01 3.21
C LEU A 115 17.15 -2.58 3.77
N LEU A 116 16.85 -1.62 2.89
CA LEU A 116 16.88 -0.19 3.21
C LEU A 116 15.55 0.26 3.82
N LEU A 117 15.33 -0.09 5.10
CA LEU A 117 14.12 0.28 5.85
C LEU A 117 14.16 1.73 6.42
N PRO A 118 12.99 2.36 6.68
CA PRO A 118 12.91 3.72 7.22
C PRO A 118 13.57 3.89 8.60
N GLU A 119 14.46 4.88 8.76
CA GLU A 119 15.10 5.15 10.07
C GLU A 119 14.10 5.52 11.17
N SER A 120 12.97 6.13 10.81
CA SER A 120 11.90 6.53 11.73
C SER A 120 11.36 5.35 12.55
N TRP A 121 11.44 4.13 12.04
CA TRP A 121 10.97 2.92 12.71
C TRP A 121 11.80 2.51 13.93
N GLN A 122 13.00 3.09 14.10
CA GLN A 122 13.84 2.86 15.28
C GLN A 122 13.24 3.50 16.54
N ASN A 123 12.35 4.49 16.39
CA ASN A 123 11.81 5.29 17.49
C ASN A 123 10.36 4.88 17.83
N ARG A 124 10.21 3.64 18.31
CA ARG A 124 8.98 2.94 18.74
C ARG A 124 7.95 2.61 17.65
N PRO A 125 7.31 1.43 17.73
CA PRO A 125 6.20 1.06 16.85
C PRO A 125 4.99 1.96 17.12
N SER A 126 4.42 2.49 16.06
CA SER A 126 3.32 3.46 16.02
C SER A 126 2.14 2.98 15.17
N GLY A 127 2.27 1.85 14.48
CA GLY A 127 1.33 1.41 13.45
C GLY A 127 1.58 2.10 12.10
N ALA A 128 2.76 2.69 11.91
CA ALA A 128 3.13 3.36 10.67
C ALA A 128 3.19 2.35 9.52
N GLN A 129 2.77 2.79 8.34
CA GLN A 129 2.85 2.03 7.10
C GLN A 129 3.85 2.69 6.17
N THR A 130 4.57 1.87 5.40
CA THR A 130 5.48 2.35 4.36
C THR A 130 5.28 1.54 3.10
N TYR A 131 5.35 2.23 1.97
CA TYR A 131 5.65 1.64 0.68
C TYR A 131 7.15 1.80 0.42
N LEU A 132 7.85 0.68 0.27
CA LEU A 132 9.27 0.63 -0.04
C LEU A 132 9.45 0.09 -1.46
N SER A 133 9.87 0.96 -2.38
CA SER A 133 10.23 0.58 -3.75
C SER A 133 11.74 0.44 -3.86
N GLN A 134 12.24 -0.77 -4.11
CA GLN A 134 13.67 -1.05 -4.17
C GLN A 134 14.08 -1.50 -5.56
N ARG A 135 15.17 -0.94 -6.06
CA ARG A 135 15.84 -1.52 -7.23
C ARG A 135 16.83 -2.57 -6.77
N ILE A 136 16.67 -3.79 -7.27
CA ILE A 136 17.50 -4.93 -6.88
C ILE A 136 18.12 -5.62 -8.08
N GLU A 137 19.18 -6.39 -7.84
CA GLU A 137 19.75 -7.37 -8.77
C GLU A 137 19.64 -8.78 -8.14
N PRO A 138 18.68 -9.62 -8.56
CA PRO A 138 18.57 -11.00 -8.11
C PRO A 138 19.68 -11.88 -8.70
N GLY A 139 20.32 -12.66 -7.83
CA GLY A 139 21.29 -13.68 -8.23
C GLY A 139 20.64 -14.93 -8.81
N ALA A 140 21.49 -15.91 -9.17
CA ALA A 140 21.02 -17.20 -9.67
C ALA A 140 20.33 -18.01 -8.57
N ILE A 141 19.31 -18.79 -8.98
CA ILE A 141 18.61 -19.71 -8.07
C ILE A 141 19.58 -20.81 -7.65
N THR A 142 19.77 -20.93 -6.34
CA THR A 142 20.43 -22.08 -5.72
C THR A 142 19.39 -22.95 -5.04
N VAL A 143 19.59 -24.27 -5.00
CA VAL A 143 18.65 -25.18 -4.36
C VAL A 143 19.40 -26.08 -3.40
N ARG A 144 18.94 -26.12 -2.16
CA ARG A 144 19.45 -27.00 -1.12
C ARG A 144 18.27 -27.61 -0.37
N ASP A 145 18.25 -28.93 -0.30
CA ASP A 145 17.15 -29.70 0.29
C ASP A 145 15.82 -29.33 -0.39
N ASP A 146 14.83 -28.81 0.35
CA ASP A 146 13.53 -28.37 -0.19
C ASP A 146 13.42 -26.84 -0.31
N ILE A 147 14.53 -26.11 -0.27
CA ILE A 147 14.57 -24.64 -0.33
C ILE A 147 15.33 -24.18 -1.58
N ALA A 148 14.66 -23.36 -2.39
CA ALA A 148 15.29 -22.55 -3.43
C ALA A 148 15.61 -21.17 -2.85
N THR A 149 16.84 -20.69 -3.06
CA THR A 149 17.30 -19.38 -2.58
C THR A 149 17.70 -18.51 -3.76
N ILE A 150 17.26 -17.25 -3.73
CA ILE A 150 17.73 -16.17 -4.59
C ILE A 150 18.39 -15.12 -3.69
N ASP A 151 19.69 -14.90 -3.87
CA ASP A 151 20.34 -13.75 -3.25
C ASP A 151 19.84 -12.46 -3.89
N ILE A 152 19.56 -11.42 -3.12
CA ILE A 152 19.19 -10.11 -3.66
C ILE A 152 20.22 -9.05 -3.25
N LEU A 153 20.74 -8.32 -4.24
CA LEU A 153 21.55 -7.13 -4.03
C LEU A 153 20.66 -5.90 -4.16
N VAL A 154 20.49 -5.13 -3.09
CA VAL A 154 19.75 -3.86 -3.12
C VAL A 154 20.69 -2.78 -3.65
N LEU A 155 20.25 -2.06 -4.68
CA LEU A 155 21.02 -0.98 -5.31
C LEU A 155 20.61 0.38 -4.76
N ASP A 156 19.30 0.59 -4.59
CA ASP A 156 18.70 1.77 -3.98
C ASP A 156 17.25 1.48 -3.57
N ALA A 157 16.68 2.41 -2.81
CA ALA A 157 15.30 2.33 -2.35
C ALA A 157 14.68 3.72 -2.23
N ILE A 158 13.38 3.80 -2.50
CA ILE A 158 12.51 4.93 -2.22
C ILE A 158 11.49 4.47 -1.17
N ASN A 159 11.39 5.23 -0.09
CA ASN A 159 10.42 5.01 0.97
C ASN A 159 9.35 6.09 0.91
N THR A 160 8.10 5.67 0.71
CA THR A 160 6.92 6.53 0.74
C THR A 160 6.08 6.18 1.96
N PRO A 161 5.97 7.08 2.95
CA PRO A 161 5.09 6.88 4.09
C PRO A 161 3.62 6.77 3.66
N LEU A 162 2.95 5.73 4.16
CA LEU A 162 1.52 5.52 3.95
C LEU A 162 0.75 5.72 5.26
N SER A 163 -0.50 6.12 5.14
CA SER A 163 -1.42 6.24 6.26
C SER A 163 -2.80 5.72 5.89
N THR A 164 -3.59 5.41 6.91
CA THR A 164 -4.98 5.03 6.72
C THR A 164 -5.82 6.27 6.38
N LEU A 165 -6.65 6.17 5.35
CA LEU A 165 -7.65 7.18 5.03
C LEU A 165 -8.86 7.00 5.95
N THR A 166 -9.16 8.03 6.72
CA THR A 166 -10.28 8.07 7.67
C THR A 166 -11.23 9.20 7.32
N PRO A 167 -12.51 9.14 7.72
CA PRO A 167 -13.45 10.25 7.53
C PRO A 167 -12.93 11.61 8.02
N GLU A 168 -12.04 11.60 9.01
CA GLU A 168 -11.45 12.79 9.62
C GLU A 168 -10.14 13.23 8.96
N GLY A 169 -9.49 12.39 8.16
CA GLY A 169 -8.22 12.74 7.52
C GLY A 169 -7.31 11.57 7.12
N TYR A 170 -6.07 11.88 6.76
CA TYR A 170 -5.02 10.95 6.34
C TYR A 170 -3.79 11.15 7.21
N GLY A 171 -3.44 10.13 8.01
CA GLY A 171 -2.38 10.28 9.01
C GLY A 171 -2.68 11.43 9.96
N ASP A 172 -1.71 12.31 10.19
CA ASP A 172 -1.87 13.50 11.04
C ASP A 172 -2.59 14.66 10.32
N ALA A 173 -2.73 14.64 9.00
CA ALA A 173 -3.46 15.67 8.26
C ALA A 173 -4.97 15.46 8.42
N LYS A 174 -5.63 16.36 9.16
CA LYS A 174 -7.06 16.28 9.49
C LYS A 174 -7.88 17.38 8.84
N THR A 175 -9.13 17.09 8.51
CA THR A 175 -10.06 18.10 8.01
C THR A 175 -10.22 19.26 9.01
N GLY A 176 -10.29 20.48 8.49
CA GLY A 176 -10.32 21.71 9.29
C GLY A 176 -8.95 22.27 9.67
N MET A 177 -7.85 21.59 9.35
CA MET A 177 -6.50 22.15 9.45
C MET A 177 -6.27 23.27 8.43
N THR A 178 -5.44 24.27 8.78
CA THR A 178 -4.91 25.26 7.83
C THR A 178 -3.86 24.63 6.90
N GLU A 179 -3.47 25.32 5.83
CA GLU A 179 -2.39 24.84 4.95
C GLU A 179 -1.07 24.62 5.71
N ASP A 180 -0.69 25.52 6.62
CA ASP A 180 0.54 25.36 7.43
C ASP A 180 0.46 24.12 8.34
N GLU A 181 -0.71 23.86 8.93
CA GLU A 181 -0.95 22.67 9.75
C GLU A 181 -0.88 21.39 8.91
N VAL A 182 -1.47 21.38 7.70
CA VAL A 182 -1.40 20.24 6.78
C VAL A 182 0.05 20.00 6.34
N ARG A 183 0.80 21.05 5.98
CA ARG A 183 2.21 20.95 5.59
C ARG A 183 3.08 20.42 6.73
N ALA A 184 2.79 20.81 7.97
CA ALA A 184 3.51 20.31 9.14
C ALA A 184 3.14 18.85 9.48
N ALA A 185 1.96 18.39 9.09
CA ALA A 185 1.49 17.02 9.30
C ALA A 185 2.04 16.02 8.25
N MET A 186 2.50 16.51 7.10
CA MET A 186 3.08 15.68 6.05
C MET A 186 4.60 15.58 6.22
N ILE A 187 5.14 14.37 6.03
CA ILE A 187 6.59 14.13 6.08
C ILE A 187 7.30 14.79 4.89
N GLU A 188 6.68 14.68 3.72
CA GLU A 188 7.23 15.20 2.47
C GLU A 188 6.77 16.65 2.20
N PRO A 189 7.62 17.48 1.57
CA PRO A 189 7.22 18.82 1.16
C PRO A 189 6.00 18.77 0.24
N MET A 190 5.07 19.72 0.41
CA MET A 190 3.89 19.80 -0.45
C MET A 190 4.03 20.90 -1.51
N THR A 191 3.48 20.66 -2.70
CA THR A 191 3.21 21.69 -3.70
C THR A 191 1.77 22.16 -3.56
N SER A 192 1.46 23.35 -4.10
CA SER A 192 0.10 23.86 -4.18
C SER A 192 -0.26 24.23 -5.59
N THR A 193 -1.45 23.80 -6.02
CA THR A 193 -2.04 24.17 -7.30
C THR A 193 -3.27 25.02 -7.03
N ARG A 194 -3.16 26.32 -7.30
CA ARG A 194 -4.26 27.29 -7.20
C ARG A 194 -4.64 27.72 -8.59
N GLU A 195 -5.93 27.66 -8.91
CA GLU A 195 -6.44 28.25 -10.13
C GLU A 195 -6.84 29.71 -9.91
N GLY A 196 -6.40 30.60 -10.80
CA GLY A 196 -6.68 32.03 -10.69
C GLY A 196 -5.64 32.80 -9.86
N THR A 197 -6.09 33.38 -8.75
CA THR A 197 -5.26 34.23 -7.86
C THR A 197 -4.69 33.45 -6.69
N GLU A 198 -3.65 33.98 -6.03
CA GLU A 198 -3.12 33.40 -4.79
C GLU A 198 -4.18 33.28 -3.67
N ASP A 199 -5.22 34.13 -3.71
CA ASP A 199 -6.35 34.14 -2.77
C ASP A 199 -7.52 33.21 -3.19
N ALA A 200 -7.27 32.19 -4.02
CA ALA A 200 -8.33 31.26 -4.43
C ALA A 200 -8.97 30.59 -3.20
N GLU A 201 -10.30 30.70 -3.09
CA GLU A 201 -11.07 30.09 -2.00
C GLU A 201 -11.00 28.56 -2.04
N CYS A 202 -10.71 27.97 -3.20
CA CYS A 202 -10.49 26.54 -3.36
C CYS A 202 -9.19 26.26 -4.10
N TYR A 203 -8.37 25.36 -3.57
CA TYR A 203 -7.12 24.92 -4.20
C TYR A 203 -6.68 23.55 -3.71
N HIS A 204 -5.68 22.99 -4.37
CA HIS A 204 -5.12 21.69 -4.01
C HIS A 204 -3.70 21.80 -3.43
N LEU A 205 -3.41 20.91 -2.48
CA LEU A 205 -2.06 20.57 -2.06
C LEU A 205 -1.77 19.13 -2.49
N GLN A 206 -0.53 18.86 -2.86
CA GLN A 206 -0.05 17.53 -3.24
C GLN A 206 1.33 17.30 -2.62
N SER A 207 1.60 16.09 -2.16
CA SER A 207 2.94 15.74 -1.65
C SER A 207 3.93 15.62 -2.81
N ALA A 208 5.11 16.21 -2.70
CA ALA A 208 6.14 16.15 -3.75
C ALA A 208 6.82 14.78 -3.86
N GLY A 209 6.86 14.01 -2.77
CA GLY A 209 7.43 12.65 -2.71
C GLY A 209 6.43 11.57 -2.28
N GLY A 210 5.14 11.94 -2.14
CA GLY A 210 4.06 11.01 -1.80
C GLY A 210 3.39 10.42 -3.04
N PRO A 211 2.39 9.55 -2.84
CA PRO A 211 1.62 8.99 -3.94
C PRO A 211 1.00 10.10 -4.80
N THR A 212 1.11 10.00 -6.13
CA THR A 212 0.68 11.04 -7.07
C THR A 212 -0.82 11.21 -7.08
N GLY A 213 -1.58 10.13 -6.90
CA GLY A 213 -3.04 10.18 -6.81
C GLY A 213 -3.57 10.62 -5.45
N LEU A 214 -2.71 10.95 -4.46
CA LEU A 214 -3.11 11.51 -3.17
C LEU A 214 -3.15 13.05 -3.22
N GLY A 215 -4.37 13.61 -3.13
CA GLY A 215 -4.61 15.05 -3.19
C GLY A 215 -5.36 15.59 -1.96
N PHE A 216 -5.05 16.83 -1.58
CA PHE A 216 -5.67 17.53 -0.46
C PHE A 216 -6.38 18.78 -0.99
N MET A 217 -7.69 18.85 -0.84
CA MET A 217 -8.51 19.98 -1.27
C MET A 217 -8.72 20.93 -0.09
N MET A 218 -8.27 22.17 -0.29
CA MET A 218 -8.45 23.27 0.63
C MET A 218 -9.67 24.09 0.17
N VAL A 219 -10.55 24.42 1.11
CA VAL A 219 -11.68 25.35 0.91
C VAL A 219 -11.64 26.37 2.04
N ASP A 220 -11.72 27.66 1.74
CA ASP A 220 -11.63 28.75 2.73
C ASP A 220 -10.38 28.62 3.63
N SER A 221 -9.24 28.28 3.01
CA SER A 221 -7.96 28.00 3.67
C SER A 221 -8.00 26.85 4.70
N LYS A 222 -8.96 25.95 4.59
CA LYS A 222 -9.16 24.81 5.49
C LYS A 222 -9.22 23.50 4.72
N LEU A 223 -8.57 22.46 5.24
CA LEU A 223 -8.63 21.13 4.63
C LEU A 223 -10.06 20.61 4.64
N ALA A 224 -10.66 20.49 3.46
CA ALA A 224 -12.06 20.10 3.33
C ALA A 224 -12.21 18.63 2.91
N ARG A 225 -11.34 18.16 2.00
CA ARG A 225 -11.39 16.81 1.42
C ARG A 225 -9.98 16.28 1.15
N ILE A 226 -9.77 15.00 1.39
CA ILE A 226 -8.59 14.25 0.96
C ILE A 226 -9.07 13.22 -0.06
N SER A 227 -8.37 13.11 -1.18
CA SER A 227 -8.76 12.25 -2.30
C SER A 227 -7.63 11.32 -2.67
N VAL A 228 -7.98 10.08 -2.98
CA VAL A 228 -7.10 9.03 -3.50
C VAL A 228 -7.67 8.65 -4.87
N TYR A 229 -6.92 8.87 -5.94
CA TYR A 229 -7.36 8.61 -7.31
C TYR A 229 -6.57 7.45 -7.92
N ALA A 230 -7.22 6.60 -8.70
CA ALA A 230 -6.53 5.60 -9.50
C ALA A 230 -5.50 6.27 -10.43
N ASP A 231 -4.26 5.81 -10.33
CA ASP A 231 -3.17 6.19 -11.21
C ASP A 231 -2.45 4.90 -11.61
N GLU A 232 -2.54 4.54 -12.89
CA GLU A 232 -1.91 3.32 -13.43
C GLU A 232 -0.38 3.36 -13.37
N TYR A 233 0.21 4.55 -13.17
CA TYR A 233 1.65 4.75 -13.06
C TYR A 233 2.14 4.87 -11.61
N ASP A 234 1.23 4.87 -10.63
CA ASP A 234 1.59 4.98 -9.22
C ASP A 234 0.92 3.91 -8.36
N ILE A 235 1.68 2.83 -8.16
CA ILE A 235 1.32 1.72 -7.28
C ILE A 235 1.07 2.21 -5.85
N ALA A 236 1.79 3.23 -5.37
CA ALA A 236 1.66 3.69 -3.99
C ALA A 236 0.24 4.20 -3.68
N THR A 237 -0.46 4.74 -4.68
CA THR A 237 -1.82 5.24 -4.50
C THR A 237 -2.83 4.11 -4.29
N SER A 238 -2.71 3.00 -5.03
CA SER A 238 -3.60 1.84 -4.86
C SER A 238 -3.39 1.11 -3.53
N LEU A 239 -2.28 1.38 -2.83
CA LEU A 239 -1.95 0.81 -1.54
C LEU A 239 -2.56 1.58 -0.35
N ILE A 240 -3.10 2.79 -0.57
CA ILE A 240 -3.79 3.55 0.47
C ILE A 240 -5.14 2.89 0.78
N ARG A 241 -5.29 2.45 2.03
CA ARG A 241 -6.53 1.83 2.52
C ARG A 241 -7.30 2.74 3.45
N THR A 242 -8.61 2.60 3.40
CA THR A 242 -9.53 3.17 4.39
C THR A 242 -9.44 2.42 5.72
N GLY A 243 -10.04 3.00 6.77
CA GLY A 243 -10.17 2.32 8.07
C GLY A 243 -10.97 1.01 8.03
N ARG A 244 -11.69 0.72 6.94
CA ARG A 244 -12.40 -0.54 6.70
C ARG A 244 -11.77 -1.38 5.59
N ALA A 245 -10.47 -1.18 5.36
CA ALA A 245 -9.64 -1.92 4.41
C ALA A 245 -10.02 -1.80 2.92
N ILE A 246 -10.91 -0.87 2.55
CA ILE A 246 -11.19 -0.55 1.14
C ILE A 246 -10.06 0.30 0.55
N GLN A 247 -9.67 0.03 -0.69
CA GLN A 247 -8.70 0.78 -1.49
C GLN A 247 -9.17 0.96 -2.94
N VAL A 248 -8.42 1.72 -3.73
CA VAL A 248 -8.63 1.82 -5.18
C VAL A 248 -8.42 0.44 -5.81
N GLY A 249 -9.29 0.07 -6.76
CA GLY A 249 -9.31 -1.24 -7.42
C GLY A 249 -10.28 -2.25 -6.79
N ASP A 250 -10.73 -2.04 -5.55
CA ASP A 250 -11.75 -2.89 -4.93
C ASP A 250 -13.09 -2.79 -5.65
N THR A 251 -13.93 -3.81 -5.52
CA THR A 251 -15.24 -3.82 -6.18
C THR A 251 -16.30 -3.08 -5.37
N ILE A 252 -17.38 -2.68 -6.04
CA ILE A 252 -18.57 -2.14 -5.37
C ILE A 252 -19.14 -3.08 -4.30
N ASP A 253 -19.02 -4.40 -4.49
CA ASP A 253 -19.52 -5.38 -3.53
C ASP A 253 -18.63 -5.45 -2.30
N ASP A 254 -17.31 -5.24 -2.43
CA ASP A 254 -16.40 -5.09 -1.30
C ASP A 254 -16.76 -3.85 -0.47
N VAL A 255 -17.04 -2.71 -1.13
CA VAL A 255 -17.50 -1.49 -0.46
C VAL A 255 -18.80 -1.75 0.30
N ARG A 256 -19.79 -2.40 -0.33
CA ARG A 256 -21.06 -2.76 0.32
C ARG A 256 -20.84 -3.68 1.52
N ALA A 257 -19.97 -4.67 1.41
CA ALA A 257 -19.64 -5.59 2.50
C ALA A 257 -19.00 -4.85 3.68
N ALA A 258 -18.12 -3.88 3.41
CA ALA A 258 -17.44 -3.10 4.45
C ALA A 258 -18.33 -2.03 5.11
N TYR A 259 -19.25 -1.40 4.36
CA TYR A 259 -20.02 -0.25 4.84
C TYR A 259 -21.48 -0.55 5.22
N GLY A 260 -22.08 -1.58 4.63
CA GLY A 260 -23.42 -2.06 4.95
C GLY A 260 -24.52 -1.01 4.75
N ASP A 261 -25.60 -1.13 5.53
CA ASP A 261 -26.84 -0.35 5.40
C ASP A 261 -26.68 1.18 5.56
N GLY A 262 -25.52 1.66 6.02
CA GLY A 262 -25.23 3.10 6.14
C GLY A 262 -24.78 3.77 4.83
N LEU A 263 -24.66 3.02 3.75
CA LEU A 263 -24.17 3.48 2.46
C LEU A 263 -25.30 4.10 1.64
N ILE A 264 -25.07 5.30 1.11
CA ILE A 264 -25.96 6.00 0.19
C ILE A 264 -25.40 5.83 -1.21
N GLU A 265 -26.16 5.18 -2.09
CA GLU A 265 -25.75 4.94 -3.48
C GLU A 265 -26.46 5.91 -4.44
N GLU A 266 -25.69 6.52 -5.34
CA GLU A 266 -26.15 7.41 -6.39
C GLU A 266 -25.52 6.98 -7.73
N GLU A 267 -26.21 7.21 -8.86
CA GLU A 267 -25.62 6.95 -10.19
C GLU A 267 -24.43 7.89 -10.45
N HIS A 268 -23.36 7.37 -11.07
CA HIS A 268 -22.24 8.21 -11.46
C HIS A 268 -22.63 9.09 -12.65
N GLU A 269 -22.43 10.40 -12.52
CA GLU A 269 -22.89 11.39 -13.51
C GLU A 269 -22.26 11.19 -14.89
N TYR A 270 -21.03 10.63 -14.94
CA TYR A 270 -20.23 10.50 -16.17
C TYR A 270 -20.02 9.05 -16.65
N ASP A 271 -20.24 8.06 -15.79
CA ASP A 271 -19.95 6.65 -16.10
C ASP A 271 -21.20 5.82 -16.43
N GLY A 272 -22.30 6.50 -16.68
CA GLY A 272 -23.54 5.87 -17.11
C GLY A 272 -24.12 4.97 -16.01
N PRO A 273 -24.99 4.02 -16.38
CA PRO A 273 -25.83 3.29 -15.42
C PRO A 273 -25.07 2.28 -14.57
N ASP A 274 -23.78 2.06 -14.80
CA ASP A 274 -22.97 1.04 -14.11
C ASP A 274 -21.99 1.66 -13.11
N GLY A 275 -21.51 2.89 -13.35
CA GLY A 275 -20.75 3.65 -12.37
C GLY A 275 -21.62 4.11 -11.20
N ARG A 276 -21.06 4.11 -10.00
CA ARG A 276 -21.74 4.54 -8.77
C ARG A 276 -20.89 5.50 -7.96
N TYR A 277 -21.60 6.39 -7.28
CA TYR A 277 -21.11 7.04 -6.09
C TYR A 277 -21.67 6.32 -4.87
N LEU A 278 -20.79 5.93 -3.94
CA LEU A 278 -21.17 5.30 -2.69
C LEU A 278 -20.69 6.16 -1.51
N THR A 279 -21.61 6.79 -0.79
CA THR A 279 -21.28 7.73 0.29
C THR A 279 -21.70 7.18 1.64
N TRP A 280 -20.74 7.12 2.58
CA TRP A 280 -21.00 6.78 3.97
C TRP A 280 -20.63 7.97 4.87
N TRP A 281 -21.55 8.37 5.73
CA TRP A 281 -21.33 9.45 6.69
C TRP A 281 -21.04 8.88 8.08
N ALA A 282 -20.03 9.39 8.75
CA ALA A 282 -19.68 9.00 10.12
C ALA A 282 -20.68 9.55 11.15
N ASN A 283 -21.49 10.54 10.76
CA ASN A 283 -22.51 11.14 11.60
C ASN A 283 -23.70 11.66 10.78
N ASP A 284 -24.87 11.75 11.42
CA ASP A 284 -26.12 12.22 10.79
C ASP A 284 -26.05 13.68 10.32
N ALA A 285 -25.18 14.50 10.92
CA ALA A 285 -24.96 15.88 10.52
C ALA A 285 -24.15 16.02 9.23
N LYS A 286 -23.65 14.91 8.66
CA LYS A 286 -22.86 14.85 7.42
C LYS A 286 -21.65 15.80 7.43
N THR A 287 -21.00 15.93 8.59
CA THR A 287 -19.82 16.78 8.74
C THR A 287 -18.51 16.04 8.52
N SER A 288 -18.55 14.71 8.49
CA SER A 288 -17.41 13.83 8.23
C SER A 288 -17.89 12.52 7.61
N GLY A 289 -17.23 12.07 6.56
CA GLY A 289 -17.61 10.85 5.84
C GLY A 289 -16.56 10.40 4.84
N ILE A 290 -16.93 9.37 4.09
CA ILE A 290 -16.16 8.85 2.98
C ILE A 290 -17.07 8.60 1.78
N ARG A 291 -16.60 8.91 0.57
CA ARG A 291 -17.28 8.63 -0.69
C ARG A 291 -16.35 7.84 -1.60
N PHE A 292 -16.89 6.81 -2.24
CA PHE A 292 -16.23 6.03 -3.26
C PHE A 292 -16.84 6.39 -4.62
N GLU A 293 -15.99 6.56 -5.61
CA GLU A 293 -16.37 6.63 -7.01
C GLU A 293 -15.97 5.32 -7.67
N THR A 294 -16.88 4.74 -8.47
CA THR A 294 -16.64 3.50 -9.19
C THR A 294 -16.76 3.71 -10.69
N GLY A 295 -15.84 3.09 -11.43
CA GLY A 295 -15.87 3.05 -12.88
C GLY A 295 -16.99 2.17 -13.43
N ARG A 296 -17.07 2.08 -14.75
CA ARG A 296 -18.08 1.28 -15.47
C ARG A 296 -17.96 -0.23 -15.22
N ASP A 297 -16.79 -0.68 -14.82
CA ASP A 297 -16.49 -2.05 -14.44
C ASP A 297 -16.87 -2.35 -12.97
N GLY A 298 -17.40 -1.36 -12.24
CA GLY A 298 -17.79 -1.49 -10.84
C GLY A 298 -16.61 -1.50 -9.88
N THR A 299 -15.40 -1.10 -10.32
CA THR A 299 -14.21 -0.99 -9.47
C THR A 299 -14.05 0.43 -8.95
N VAL A 300 -13.52 0.58 -7.73
CA VAL A 300 -13.25 1.87 -7.10
C VAL A 300 -12.13 2.58 -7.84
N THR A 301 -12.43 3.74 -8.41
CA THR A 301 -11.47 4.59 -9.15
C THR A 301 -11.07 5.82 -8.35
N ALA A 302 -11.86 6.22 -7.35
CA ALA A 302 -11.50 7.27 -6.42
C ALA A 302 -12.12 7.08 -5.03
N ILE A 303 -11.43 7.59 -4.01
CA ILE A 303 -11.90 7.62 -2.63
C ILE A 303 -11.73 9.03 -2.08
N HIS A 304 -12.80 9.61 -1.56
CA HIS A 304 -12.84 10.93 -0.95
C HIS A 304 -13.18 10.83 0.53
N ALA A 305 -12.35 11.38 1.40
CA ALA A 305 -12.66 11.51 2.82
C ALA A 305 -12.67 12.97 3.25
N GLY A 306 -13.57 13.30 4.18
CA GLY A 306 -13.61 14.62 4.78
C GLY A 306 -15.02 15.14 5.01
N THR A 307 -15.19 16.45 4.84
CA THR A 307 -16.42 17.17 5.21
C THR A 307 -17.53 17.02 4.15
N GLY A 308 -18.54 17.89 4.17
CA GLY A 308 -19.58 17.96 3.12
C GLY A 308 -19.04 18.05 1.69
N SER A 309 -17.80 18.49 1.49
CA SER A 309 -17.13 18.53 0.19
C SER A 309 -16.93 17.17 -0.48
N ILE A 310 -17.00 16.04 0.25
CA ILE A 310 -16.94 14.71 -0.37
C ILE A 310 -18.10 14.45 -1.32
N ALA A 311 -19.24 15.13 -1.15
CA ALA A 311 -20.42 14.96 -2.01
C ALA A 311 -20.40 15.81 -3.29
N ARG A 312 -19.34 16.60 -3.52
CA ARG A 312 -19.19 17.40 -4.74
C ARG A 312 -18.70 16.50 -5.88
N SER A 313 -19.40 16.53 -7.02
CA SER A 313 -18.98 15.85 -8.26
C SER A 313 -17.77 16.53 -8.91
N GLU A 314 -17.65 17.84 -8.74
CA GLU A 314 -16.52 18.61 -9.23
C GLU A 314 -15.54 18.92 -8.09
N SER A 315 -14.27 19.13 -8.45
CA SER A 315 -13.22 19.45 -7.47
C SER A 315 -13.34 20.91 -7.00
N CYS A 316 -12.42 21.79 -7.39
CA CYS A 316 -12.54 23.23 -7.14
C CYS A 316 -13.34 23.98 -8.22
N TYR A 317 -14.09 23.25 -9.06
CA TYR A 317 -14.91 23.79 -10.15
C TYR A 317 -16.38 23.88 -9.76
#